data_AF-A0A654AQD9-F1
#
_entry.id   AF-A0A654AQD9-F1
#
_cell.length_a   1.000
_cell.length_b   1.000
_cell.length_c   1.000
_cell.angle_alpha   90.00
_cell.angle_beta   90.00
_cell.angle_gamma   90.00
#
_symmetry.space_group_name_H-M   'P 1'
#
loop_
_entity.id
_entity.type
_entity.pdbx_description
1 polymer ?
#
loop_
_entity_poly.entity_id
_entity_poly.type
_entity_poly.pdbx_seq_one_letter_code
_entity_poly.pdbx_strand_id
1 'polypeptide(L)'
;MDFDGFKASQCLLQEAKAKYDQFFDPEDGQPKFFFKISGEAKVLQQAAAQSAVVQANPPSSLHWYFMQELSYLHFSSRFRVSAPIIRTFLQP
;
A
#
# COMPACT_ATOMS: atom_id res chain seq x y z
N MET A 1 -11.98 9.77 2.29
CA MET A 1 -11.28 8.47 2.38
C MET A 1 -11.31 7.97 0.97
N ASP A 2 -10.16 7.98 0.33
CA ASP A 2 -10.10 7.95 -1.13
C ASP A 2 -9.38 6.67 -1.56
N PHE A 3 -9.72 6.19 -2.74
CA PHE A 3 -9.10 5.06 -3.42
C PHE A 3 -8.77 5.53 -4.84
N ASP A 4 -7.62 5.13 -5.36
CA ASP A 4 -7.18 5.54 -6.68
C ASP A 4 -7.98 4.88 -7.82
N GLY A 5 -8.68 3.77 -7.55
CA GLY A 5 -9.52 3.11 -8.55
C GLY A 5 -10.54 2.12 -7.99
N PHE A 6 -11.50 1.75 -8.84
CA PHE A 6 -12.53 0.75 -8.54
C PHE A 6 -12.89 -0.08 -9.79
N LYS A 7 -12.82 -1.40 -9.67
CA LYS A 7 -13.30 -2.36 -10.69
C LYS A 7 -14.61 -2.98 -10.22
N ALA A 8 -15.72 -2.44 -10.72
CA ALA A 8 -17.07 -2.82 -10.33
C ALA A 8 -17.36 -4.32 -10.50
N SER A 9 -16.92 -4.92 -11.62
CA SER A 9 -17.14 -6.35 -11.91
C SER A 9 -16.46 -7.31 -10.92
N GLN A 10 -15.52 -6.82 -10.11
CA GLN A 10 -14.75 -7.61 -9.15
C GLN A 10 -14.95 -7.14 -7.70
N CYS A 11 -15.80 -6.13 -7.47
CA CYS A 11 -15.89 -5.42 -6.19
C CYS A 11 -14.50 -5.00 -5.64
N LEU A 12 -13.59 -4.62 -6.54
CA LEU A 12 -12.19 -4.42 -6.21
C LEU A 12 -11.83 -2.94 -6.14
N LEU A 13 -11.45 -2.47 -4.96
CA LEU A 13 -10.86 -1.16 -4.74
C LEU A 13 -9.35 -1.20 -4.93
N GLN A 14 -8.78 -0.12 -5.44
CA GLN A 14 -7.38 -0.05 -5.84
C GLN A 14 -6.70 1.18 -5.25
N GLU A 15 -5.44 1.01 -4.86
CA GLU A 15 -4.49 2.09 -4.53
C GLU A 15 -3.24 1.92 -5.41
N ALA A 16 -2.65 3.00 -5.88
CA ALA A 16 -1.49 3.01 -6.75
C ALA A 16 -0.38 3.93 -6.23
N LYS A 17 0.81 3.38 -6.01
CA LYS A 17 1.99 4.13 -5.56
C LYS A 17 3.07 4.13 -6.65
N ALA A 18 3.32 5.30 -7.23
CA ALA A 18 4.34 5.52 -8.25
C ALA A 18 5.51 6.35 -7.71
N LYS A 19 6.74 6.03 -8.15
CA LYS A 19 7.97 6.73 -7.74
C LYS A 19 8.26 6.69 -6.22
N TYR A 20 7.86 5.64 -5.51
CA TYR A 20 8.09 5.55 -4.06
C TYR A 20 9.51 5.15 -3.67
N ASP A 21 10.28 4.48 -4.54
CA ASP A 21 11.65 4.06 -4.24
C ASP A 21 12.59 5.26 -4.01
N GLN A 22 12.20 6.47 -4.43
CA GLN A 22 12.93 7.71 -4.08
C GLN A 22 13.04 7.94 -2.56
N PHE A 23 12.15 7.32 -1.78
CA PHE A 23 12.12 7.40 -0.31
C PHE A 23 12.92 6.30 0.39
N PHE A 24 13.55 5.41 -0.37
CA PHE A 24 14.32 4.28 0.14
C PHE A 24 15.79 4.45 -0.20
N ASP A 25 16.65 3.89 0.62
CA ASP A 25 18.07 3.76 0.32
C ASP A 25 18.27 2.57 -0.63
N PRO A 26 18.94 2.78 -1.78
CA PRO A 26 19.13 1.71 -2.77
C PRO A 26 20.12 0.63 -2.33
N GLU A 27 20.96 0.88 -1.31
CA GLU A 27 21.98 -0.07 -0.85
C GLU A 27 21.39 -1.10 0.12
N ASP A 28 20.56 -0.68 1.07
CA ASP A 28 20.00 -1.55 2.11
C ASP A 28 18.48 -1.77 2.01
N GLY A 29 17.81 -1.08 1.08
CA GLY A 29 16.36 -1.15 0.88
C GLY A 29 15.54 -0.54 2.01
N GLN A 30 16.16 0.17 2.96
CA GLN A 30 15.47 0.75 4.11
C GLN A 30 14.84 2.10 3.76
N PRO A 31 13.71 2.46 4.41
CA PRO A 31 13.17 3.80 4.37
C PRO A 31 14.20 4.84 4.83
N LYS A 32 14.39 5.91 4.04
CA LYS A 32 15.16 7.09 4.46
C LYS A 32 14.56 7.66 5.75
N PHE A 33 15.41 8.21 6.62
CA PHE A 33 15.01 8.66 7.96
C PHE A 33 13.80 9.61 7.96
N PHE A 34 13.78 10.60 7.08
CA PHE A 34 12.66 11.55 6.98
C PHE A 34 11.34 10.86 6.57
N PHE A 35 11.42 9.84 5.72
CA PHE A 35 10.27 9.06 5.29
C PHE A 35 9.77 8.17 6.42
N LYS A 36 10.68 7.53 7.17
CA LYS A 36 10.35 6.73 8.34
C LYS A 36 9.58 7.52 9.41
N ILE A 37 9.96 8.79 9.65
CA ILE A 37 9.31 9.62 10.68
C ILE A 37 7.85 9.97 10.33
N SER A 38 7.56 10.29 9.06
CA SER A 38 6.26 10.88 8.71
C SER A 38 5.59 10.26 7.48
N GLY A 39 6.35 9.84 6.48
CA GLY A 39 5.81 9.31 5.23
C GLY A 39 5.30 7.88 5.39
N GLU A 40 6.12 6.99 5.97
CA GLU A 40 5.74 5.59 6.20
C GLU A 40 4.50 5.50 7.10
N ALA A 41 4.48 6.25 8.21
CA ALA A 41 3.34 6.28 9.11
C ALA A 41 2.02 6.65 8.41
N LYS A 42 2.06 7.63 7.50
CA LYS A 42 0.88 8.03 6.71
C LYS A 42 0.42 6.94 5.76
N VAL A 43 1.34 6.24 5.10
CA VAL A 43 1.01 5.12 4.21
C VAL A 43 0.35 3.98 4.99
N LEU A 44 0.89 3.63 6.16
CA LEU A 44 0.34 2.59 7.02
C LEU A 44 -1.04 2.98 7.57
N GLN A 45 -1.24 4.25 7.96
CA GLN A 45 -2.54 4.75 8.39
C GLN A 45 -3.57 4.70 7.26
N GLN A 46 -3.20 5.09 6.05
CA GLN A 46 -4.07 5.00 4.87
C GLN A 46 -4.48 3.55 4.61
N ALA A 47 -3.51 2.62 4.58
CA ALA A 47 -3.75 1.20 4.37
C ALA A 47 -4.69 0.59 5.42
N ALA A 48 -4.47 0.90 6.70
CA ALA A 48 -5.32 0.41 7.79
C ALA A 48 -6.76 0.94 7.66
N ALA A 49 -6.92 2.22 7.36
CA ALA A 49 -8.23 2.84 7.29
C ALA A 49 -9.01 2.41 6.03
N GLN A 50 -8.35 2.28 4.88
CA GLN A 50 -8.96 1.66 3.68
C GLN A 50 -9.32 0.20 3.94
N SER A 51 -8.48 -0.55 4.65
CA SER A 51 -8.75 -1.94 5.01
C SER A 51 -9.98 -2.08 5.92
N ALA A 52 -10.19 -1.14 6.84
CA ALA A 52 -11.38 -1.12 7.68
C ALA A 52 -12.66 -0.92 6.85
N VAL A 53 -12.62 -0.01 5.87
CA VAL A 53 -13.75 0.22 4.94
C VAL A 53 -14.07 -1.04 4.14
N VAL A 54 -13.06 -1.69 3.55
CA VAL A 54 -13.25 -2.90 2.74
C VAL A 54 -13.80 -4.06 3.59
N GLN A 55 -13.25 -4.27 4.79
CA GLN A 55 -13.73 -5.31 5.71
C GLN A 55 -15.19 -5.11 6.14
N ALA A 56 -15.65 -3.87 6.27
CA ALA A 56 -17.03 -3.56 6.62
C ALA A 56 -18.02 -3.78 5.46
N ASN A 57 -17.54 -3.97 4.22
CA ASN A 57 -18.38 -4.04 3.02
C ASN A 57 -18.11 -5.30 2.15
N PRO A 58 -18.36 -6.53 2.63
CA PRO A 58 -18.29 -7.71 1.77
C PRO A 58 -19.25 -7.60 0.56
N PRO A 59 -18.88 -8.09 -0.64
CA PRO A 59 -17.71 -8.89 -0.97
C PRO A 59 -16.49 -8.07 -1.45
N SER A 60 -16.37 -6.81 -1.04
CA SER A 60 -15.29 -5.94 -1.55
C SER A 60 -13.89 -6.44 -1.17
N SER A 61 -12.93 -6.12 -2.03
CA SER A 61 -11.51 -6.43 -1.83
C SER A 61 -10.64 -5.21 -2.11
N LEU A 62 -9.39 -5.22 -1.62
CA LEU A 62 -8.45 -4.11 -1.75
C LEU A 62 -7.10 -4.57 -2.26
N HIS A 63 -6.68 -4.00 -3.39
CA HIS A 63 -5.36 -4.22 -3.96
C HIS A 63 -4.53 -2.93 -3.93
N TRP A 64 -3.26 -3.06 -3.57
CA TRP A 64 -2.27 -1.99 -3.62
C TRP A 64 -1.22 -2.31 -4.69
N TYR A 65 -1.03 -1.38 -5.61
CA TYR A 65 -0.15 -1.50 -6.75
C TYR A 65 1.07 -0.60 -6.56
N PHE A 66 2.25 -1.19 -6.62
CA PHE A 66 3.53 -0.47 -6.52
C PHE A 66 4.24 -0.53 -7.86
N MET A 67 4.71 0.61 -8.34
CA MET A 67 5.45 0.69 -9.61
C MET A 67 6.91 0.20 -9.46
N GLN A 68 7.43 0.16 -8.23
CA GLN A 68 8.85 -0.05 -7.99
C GLN A 68 9.10 -1.06 -6.86
N GLU A 69 10.25 -1.72 -6.91
CA GLU A 69 10.51 -2.95 -6.14
C GLU A 69 10.77 -2.68 -4.66
N LEU A 70 11.56 -1.66 -4.28
CA LEU A 70 11.91 -1.43 -2.88
C LEU A 70 10.68 -1.11 -2.04
N SER A 71 9.85 -0.20 -2.54
CA SER A 71 8.59 0.17 -1.92
C SER A 71 7.59 -0.99 -1.90
N TYR A 72 7.50 -1.77 -2.98
CA TYR A 72 6.69 -3.00 -3.00
C TYR A 72 7.10 -3.97 -1.90
N LEU A 73 8.39 -4.33 -1.80
CA LEU A 73 8.88 -5.30 -0.83
C LEU A 73 8.65 -4.82 0.61
N HIS A 74 8.99 -3.55 0.88
CA HIS A 74 8.82 -2.95 2.20
C HIS A 74 7.35 -2.96 2.64
N PHE A 75 6.45 -2.39 1.83
CA PHE A 75 5.05 -2.27 2.22
C PHE A 75 4.31 -3.61 2.20
N SER A 76 4.68 -4.55 1.31
CA SER A 76 4.18 -5.93 1.35
C SER A 76 4.51 -6.59 2.69
N SER A 77 5.72 -6.39 3.22
CA SER A 77 6.11 -6.89 4.54
C SER A 77 5.30 -6.23 5.66
N ARG A 78 5.17 -4.89 5.64
CA ARG A 78 4.47 -4.13 6.69
C ARG A 78 2.96 -4.41 6.72
N PHE A 79 2.32 -4.61 5.55
CA PHE A 79 0.88 -4.86 5.46
C PHE A 79 0.48 -6.24 5.96
N ARG A 80 1.37 -7.25 5.92
CA ARG A 80 1.09 -8.56 6.54
C ARG A 80 0.69 -8.45 8.01
N VAL A 81 1.20 -7.44 8.72
CA VAL A 81 0.90 -7.20 10.13
C VAL A 81 -0.20 -6.15 10.30
N SER A 82 -0.14 -5.04 9.56
CA SER A 82 -0.97 -3.87 9.81
C SER A 82 -2.27 -3.81 9.00
N ALA A 83 -2.35 -4.52 7.88
CA ALA A 83 -3.48 -4.49 6.95
C ALA A 83 -3.56 -5.81 6.14
N PRO A 84 -3.78 -6.96 6.82
CA PRO A 84 -3.55 -8.29 6.23
C PRO A 84 -4.50 -8.66 5.08
N ILE A 85 -5.60 -7.92 4.90
CA ILE A 85 -6.53 -8.13 3.78
C ILE A 85 -6.05 -7.50 2.46
N ILE A 86 -5.08 -6.58 2.53
CA ILE A 86 -4.51 -5.94 1.34
C ILE A 86 -3.67 -6.95 0.58
N ARG A 87 -3.93 -7.07 -0.72
CA ARG A 87 -3.01 -7.76 -1.63
C ARG A 87 -2.15 -6.73 -2.34
N THR A 88 -0.84 -6.91 -2.28
CA THR A 88 0.12 -6.04 -2.96
C THR A 88 0.58 -6.64 -4.28
N PHE A 89 0.84 -5.80 -5.26
CA PHE A 89 1.36 -6.20 -6.57
C PHE A 89 2.45 -5.24 -7.02
N LEU A 90 3.53 -5.79 -7.59
CA LEU A 90 4.52 -5.03 -8.36
C LEU A 90 4.00 -4.91 -9.80
N GLN A 91 3.68 -3.69 -10.24
CA GLN A 91 3.18 -3.37 -11.58
C GLN A 91 3.85 -2.08 -12.09
N PRO A 92 4.98 -2.21 -12.83
CA PRO A 92 5.71 -1.08 -13.42
C PRO A 92 4.94 -0.35 -14.52
#